data_AF-A0A7S3NWS7-F1
#
_entry.id   AF-A0A7S3NWS7-F1
#
_cell.length_a   1.000
_cell.length_b   1.000
_cell.length_c   1.000
_cell.angle_alpha   90.00
_cell.angle_beta   90.00
_cell.angle_gamma   90.00
#
_symmetry.space_group_name_H-M   'P 1'
#
loop_
_entity.id
_entity.type
_entity.pdbx_description
1 polymer ?
#
loop_
_entity_poly.entity_id
_entity_poly.type
_entity_poly.pdbx_seq_one_letter_code
_entity_poly.pdbx_strand_id
1 'polypeptide(L)'
;QAANYAVFQAKTIVKGKNVGVQTFVCQIRDMDSHSPLRGVEIGDIGPKYGFASKDNGYMYFDNFKIPKSALLSRYVGITDEGDFIQKGDPRVAYSTMMLIRIQLVEATPAYMHMALLLSSRYCYNRTQFKTLPGSTEERRIIDYQASMAKLAPCLAFSFISKFTAYKVNDMYKRMQEEINTKKEFGLMKALHSVLCALKAYYMEESVYYIKELRELMGGHGYLQVNGITELLESVSPNVTLEGDGCVMHQQTARDIFKNFQKAFMDDGPLLEGYSYLKD
;
A
#
# COMPACT_ATOMS: atom_id res chain seq x y z
N GLN A 1 -17.38 -9.78 -11.59
CA GLN A 1 -16.20 -10.64 -11.81
C GLN A 1 -15.81 -10.68 -13.26
N ALA A 2 -14.80 -9.89 -13.60
CA ALA A 2 -14.39 -9.65 -14.98
C ALA A 2 -13.29 -10.60 -15.51
N ALA A 3 -12.54 -11.27 -14.63
CA ALA A 3 -11.33 -11.99 -15.03
C ALA A 3 -11.59 -13.42 -15.56
N ASN A 4 -11.00 -13.73 -16.72
CA ASN A 4 -10.98 -15.09 -17.31
C ASN A 4 -9.73 -15.89 -17.00
N TYR A 5 -8.67 -15.19 -16.56
CA TYR A 5 -7.42 -15.76 -16.10
C TYR A 5 -7.12 -15.25 -14.70
N ALA A 6 -6.46 -16.07 -13.90
CA ALA A 6 -6.01 -15.70 -12.57
C ALA A 6 -4.53 -16.03 -12.40
N VAL A 7 -3.81 -15.11 -11.75
CA VAL A 7 -2.51 -15.40 -11.13
C VAL A 7 -2.79 -15.71 -9.68
N PHE A 8 -2.40 -16.89 -9.21
CA PHE A 8 -2.64 -17.33 -7.85
C PHE A 8 -1.40 -17.96 -7.23
N GLN A 9 -1.37 -17.95 -5.90
CA GLN A 9 -0.29 -18.51 -5.10
C GLN A 9 -0.79 -19.78 -4.41
N ALA A 10 -0.01 -20.85 -4.50
CA ALA A 10 -0.36 -22.12 -3.88
C ALA A 10 0.86 -22.75 -3.19
N LYS A 11 0.62 -23.44 -2.08
CA LYS A 11 1.60 -24.35 -1.49
C LYS A 11 1.88 -25.48 -2.48
N THR A 12 3.10 -25.58 -2.95
CA THR A 12 3.47 -26.53 -4.00
C THR A 12 4.12 -27.77 -3.40
N ILE A 13 3.63 -28.94 -3.80
CA ILE A 13 4.15 -30.25 -3.41
C ILE A 13 4.71 -30.94 -4.65
N VAL A 14 5.97 -31.33 -4.61
CA VAL A 14 6.67 -32.04 -5.70
C VAL A 14 7.24 -33.33 -5.13
N LYS A 15 6.89 -34.48 -5.71
CA LYS A 15 7.29 -35.83 -5.24
C LYS A 15 7.11 -36.01 -3.72
N GLY A 16 5.98 -35.52 -3.19
CA GLY A 16 5.66 -35.58 -1.75
C GLY A 16 6.33 -34.53 -0.87
N LYS A 17 7.25 -33.72 -1.40
CA LYS A 17 7.94 -32.67 -0.65
C LYS A 17 7.31 -31.29 -0.88
N ASN A 18 7.07 -30.56 0.21
CA ASN A 18 6.69 -29.16 0.17
C ASN A 18 7.88 -28.29 -0.28
N VAL A 19 7.71 -27.54 -1.37
CA VAL A 19 8.73 -26.64 -1.93
C VAL A 19 8.36 -25.16 -1.75
N GLY A 20 7.45 -24.87 -0.82
CA GLY A 20 7.00 -23.52 -0.50
C GLY A 20 5.85 -23.04 -1.39
N VAL A 21 5.54 -21.76 -1.29
CA VAL A 21 4.49 -21.12 -2.08
C VAL A 21 5.04 -20.72 -3.44
N GLN A 22 4.38 -21.17 -4.52
CA GLN A 22 4.73 -20.82 -5.89
C GLN A 22 3.56 -20.12 -6.58
N THR A 23 3.88 -19.37 -7.64
CA THR A 23 2.90 -18.59 -8.39
C THR A 23 2.56 -19.28 -9.71
N PHE A 24 1.26 -19.41 -9.97
CA PHE A 24 0.71 -20.05 -11.16
C PHE A 24 -0.21 -19.07 -11.89
N VAL A 25 -0.34 -19.25 -13.20
CA VAL A 25 -1.33 -18.56 -14.03
C VAL A 25 -2.18 -19.60 -14.75
N CYS A 26 -3.50 -19.48 -14.64
CA CYS A 26 -4.41 -20.38 -15.36
C CYS A 26 -5.66 -19.65 -15.84
N GLN A 27 -6.29 -20.25 -16.84
CA GLN A 27 -7.65 -19.91 -17.23
C GLN A 27 -8.62 -20.42 -16.15
N ILE A 28 -9.59 -19.59 -15.80
CA ILE A 28 -10.59 -19.86 -14.75
C ILE A 28 -12.03 -19.78 -15.27
N ARG A 29 -12.24 -19.16 -16.43
CA ARG A 29 -13.53 -19.08 -17.13
C ARG A 29 -13.36 -19.41 -18.61
N ASP A 30 -14.40 -19.98 -19.20
CA ASP A 30 -14.50 -20.17 -20.64
C ASP A 30 -14.47 -18.80 -21.36
N MET A 31 -13.75 -18.71 -22.49
CA MET A 31 -13.51 -17.43 -23.16
C MET A 31 -14.72 -16.90 -23.92
N ASP A 32 -15.63 -17.78 -24.34
CA ASP A 32 -16.80 -17.41 -25.13
C ASP A 32 -18.02 -17.17 -24.22
N SER A 33 -18.29 -18.10 -23.31
CA SER A 33 -19.47 -18.06 -22.43
C SER A 33 -19.23 -17.33 -21.10
N HIS A 34 -17.98 -17.02 -20.75
CA HIS A 34 -17.59 -16.42 -19.47
C HIS A 34 -17.94 -17.27 -18.22
N SER A 35 -18.38 -18.51 -18.44
CA SER A 35 -18.75 -19.44 -17.37
C SER A 35 -17.51 -20.00 -16.68
N PRO A 36 -17.52 -20.20 -15.34
CA PRO A 36 -16.41 -20.87 -14.65
C PRO A 36 -16.08 -22.23 -15.27
N LEU A 37 -14.79 -22.55 -15.38
CA LEU A 37 -14.37 -23.87 -15.85
C LEU A 37 -14.73 -24.96 -14.81
N ARG A 38 -14.86 -26.21 -15.27
CA ARG A 38 -15.15 -27.34 -14.38
C ARG A 38 -14.08 -27.46 -13.28
N GLY A 39 -14.52 -27.58 -12.03
CA GLY A 39 -13.63 -27.62 -10.86
C GLY A 39 -13.17 -26.25 -10.38
N VAL A 40 -13.70 -25.16 -10.95
CA VAL A 40 -13.47 -23.79 -10.49
C VAL A 40 -14.78 -23.19 -10.01
N GLU A 41 -14.82 -22.76 -8.76
CA GLU A 41 -15.91 -21.95 -8.20
C GLU A 41 -15.40 -20.53 -7.95
N ILE A 42 -16.15 -19.52 -8.41
CA ILE A 42 -15.76 -18.11 -8.30
C ILE A 42 -17.00 -17.27 -8.07
N GLY A 43 -16.97 -16.38 -7.08
CA GLY A 43 -18.08 -15.49 -6.77
C GLY A 43 -17.66 -14.20 -6.05
N ASP A 44 -18.51 -13.18 -6.10
CA ASP A 44 -18.28 -11.89 -5.45
C ASP A 44 -18.37 -12.03 -3.91
N ILE A 45 -17.53 -11.30 -3.17
CA ILE A 45 -17.54 -11.35 -1.69
C ILE A 45 -18.61 -10.44 -1.06
N GLY A 46 -19.33 -9.66 -1.89
CA GLY A 46 -20.42 -8.80 -1.49
C GLY A 46 -20.05 -7.33 -1.32
N PRO A 47 -20.98 -6.55 -0.75
CA PRO A 47 -20.79 -5.13 -0.45
C PRO A 47 -19.61 -4.90 0.48
N LYS A 48 -18.90 -3.78 0.26
CA LYS A 48 -17.69 -3.39 0.98
C LYS A 48 -17.87 -1.96 1.50
N TYR A 49 -17.06 -1.56 2.47
CA TYR A 49 -17.08 -0.20 3.02
C TYR A 49 -16.82 0.88 1.96
N GLY A 50 -15.86 0.61 1.07
CA GLY A 50 -15.60 1.40 -0.14
C GLY A 50 -15.39 0.46 -1.33
N PHE A 51 -14.91 0.97 -2.46
CA PHE A 51 -14.63 0.16 -3.65
C PHE A 51 -15.86 -0.65 -4.12
N ALA A 52 -17.06 -0.05 -4.06
CA ALA A 52 -18.30 -0.70 -4.49
C ALA A 52 -18.27 -1.12 -5.97
N SER A 53 -17.52 -0.40 -6.81
CA SER A 53 -17.32 -0.73 -8.22
C SER A 53 -16.29 -1.83 -8.48
N LYS A 54 -15.62 -2.34 -7.43
CA LYS A 54 -14.65 -3.43 -7.53
C LYS A 54 -15.32 -4.76 -7.19
N ASP A 55 -15.09 -5.74 -8.06
CA ASP A 55 -15.63 -7.09 -8.00
C ASP A 55 -14.69 -8.05 -7.26
N ASN A 56 -14.21 -7.62 -6.09
CA ASN A 56 -13.40 -8.46 -5.21
C ASN A 56 -14.12 -9.79 -4.99
N GLY A 57 -13.41 -10.88 -5.25
CA GLY A 57 -13.99 -12.22 -5.32
C GLY A 57 -13.33 -13.22 -4.39
N TYR A 58 -14.02 -14.34 -4.21
CA TYR A 58 -13.43 -15.59 -3.75
C TYR A 58 -13.21 -16.52 -4.95
N MET A 59 -12.31 -17.49 -4.77
CA MET A 59 -12.02 -18.52 -5.76
C MET A 59 -11.69 -19.83 -5.05
N TYR A 60 -12.28 -20.92 -5.53
CA TYR A 60 -12.07 -22.27 -5.01
C TYR A 60 -11.77 -23.22 -6.17
N PHE A 61 -10.78 -24.09 -5.96
CA PHE A 61 -10.37 -25.10 -6.91
C PHE A 61 -10.66 -26.50 -6.34
N ASP A 62 -11.55 -27.24 -6.98
CA ASP A 62 -11.81 -28.65 -6.70
C ASP A 62 -11.01 -29.53 -7.67
N ASN A 63 -9.87 -30.03 -7.19
CA ASN A 63 -8.97 -30.92 -7.96
C ASN A 63 -8.68 -30.42 -9.39
N PHE A 64 -8.65 -29.09 -9.56
CA PHE A 64 -8.50 -28.43 -10.86
C PHE A 64 -7.10 -28.68 -11.43
N LYS A 65 -7.05 -29.20 -12.67
CA LYS A 65 -5.80 -29.56 -13.33
C LYS A 65 -5.36 -28.45 -14.28
N ILE A 66 -4.11 -28.04 -14.15
CA ILE A 66 -3.47 -27.04 -15.01
C ILE A 66 -2.17 -27.63 -15.58
N PRO A 67 -1.74 -27.20 -16.78
CA PRO A 67 -0.49 -27.68 -17.35
C PRO A 67 0.72 -27.22 -16.51
N LYS A 68 1.83 -27.98 -16.57
CA LYS A 68 3.10 -27.60 -15.95
C LYS A 68 3.57 -26.19 -16.34
N SER A 69 3.27 -25.77 -17.57
CA SER A 69 3.58 -24.43 -18.10
C SER A 69 2.83 -23.28 -17.41
N ALA A 70 1.81 -23.58 -16.59
CA ALA A 70 1.12 -22.59 -15.76
C ALA A 70 2.03 -22.01 -14.65
N LEU A 71 3.11 -22.70 -14.28
CA LEU A 71 4.08 -22.21 -13.29
C LEU A 71 4.85 -21.01 -13.85
N LEU A 72 4.86 -19.88 -13.12
CA LEU A 72 5.68 -18.72 -13.48
C LEU A 72 7.17 -18.99 -13.19
N SER A 73 7.85 -19.60 -14.15
CA SER A 73 9.13 -20.29 -13.96
C SER A 73 10.39 -19.43 -14.21
N ARG A 74 10.35 -18.12 -13.92
CA ARG A 74 11.51 -17.21 -14.12
C ARG A 74 12.63 -17.50 -13.12
N TYR A 75 12.29 -17.72 -11.85
CA TYR A 75 13.26 -17.95 -10.76
C TYR A 75 13.21 -19.37 -10.18
N VAL A 76 12.17 -20.11 -10.50
CA VAL A 76 11.95 -21.51 -10.10
C VAL A 76 11.55 -22.32 -11.32
N GLY A 77 11.57 -23.65 -11.23
CA GLY A 77 11.06 -24.51 -12.29
C GLY A 77 10.83 -25.93 -11.81
N ILE A 78 10.24 -26.72 -12.69
CA ILE A 78 10.10 -28.17 -12.54
C ILE A 78 10.74 -28.80 -13.78
N THR A 79 11.65 -29.75 -13.62
CA THR A 79 12.28 -30.48 -14.74
C THR A 79 11.31 -31.49 -15.37
N ASP A 80 11.68 -32.11 -16.47
CA ASP A 80 10.81 -33.10 -17.14
C ASP A 80 10.72 -34.40 -16.34
N GLU A 81 11.73 -34.68 -15.52
CA GLU A 81 11.77 -35.74 -14.51
C GLU A 81 10.94 -35.40 -13.26
N GLY A 82 10.35 -34.20 -13.23
CA GLY A 82 9.48 -33.74 -12.14
C GLY A 82 10.24 -33.23 -10.90
N ASP A 83 11.50 -32.79 -11.04
CA ASP A 83 12.27 -32.25 -9.93
C ASP A 83 12.16 -30.72 -9.84
N PHE A 84 12.07 -30.20 -8.62
CA PHE A 84 12.02 -28.76 -8.39
C PHE A 84 13.42 -28.14 -8.48
N ILE A 85 13.56 -27.07 -9.27
CA ILE A 85 14.82 -26.35 -9.46
C ILE A 85 14.67 -24.87 -9.13
N GLN A 86 15.73 -24.28 -8.58
CA GLN A 86 15.85 -22.85 -8.35
C GLN A 86 16.84 -22.26 -9.35
N LYS A 87 16.38 -21.31 -10.17
CA LYS A 87 17.12 -20.75 -11.32
C LYS A 87 17.80 -19.41 -11.01
N GLY A 88 17.55 -18.82 -9.85
CA GLY A 88 18.12 -17.53 -9.46
C GLY A 88 17.78 -17.15 -8.03
N ASP A 89 18.10 -15.91 -7.68
CA ASP A 89 17.88 -15.40 -6.33
C ASP A 89 16.39 -15.12 -6.07
N PRO A 90 15.74 -15.80 -5.11
CA PRO A 90 14.32 -15.63 -4.84
C PRO A 90 14.00 -14.25 -4.27
N ARG A 91 14.99 -13.50 -3.75
CA ARG A 91 14.81 -12.14 -3.24
C ARG A 91 14.32 -11.19 -4.32
N VAL A 92 14.59 -11.46 -5.60
CA VAL A 92 14.10 -10.61 -6.69
C VAL A 92 12.57 -10.56 -6.74
N ALA A 93 11.86 -11.62 -6.36
CA ALA A 93 10.39 -11.60 -6.31
C ALA A 93 9.85 -10.63 -5.24
N TYR A 94 10.58 -10.42 -4.15
CA TYR A 94 10.21 -9.44 -3.12
C TYR A 94 10.32 -8.01 -3.62
N SER A 95 11.15 -7.73 -4.66
CA SER A 95 11.22 -6.39 -5.25
C SER A 95 9.91 -5.94 -5.87
N THR A 96 9.08 -6.88 -6.34
CA THR A 96 7.76 -6.58 -6.90
C THR A 96 6.74 -6.17 -5.84
N MET A 97 6.77 -6.77 -4.63
CA MET A 97 5.91 -6.31 -3.51
C MET A 97 6.25 -4.88 -3.07
N MET A 98 7.53 -4.50 -3.12
CA MET A 98 7.93 -3.13 -2.80
C MET A 98 7.34 -2.10 -3.77
N LEU A 99 7.09 -2.48 -5.03
CA LEU A 99 6.54 -1.56 -6.03
C LEU A 99 5.16 -1.03 -5.65
N ILE A 100 4.26 -1.89 -5.16
CA ILE A 100 2.92 -1.43 -4.75
C ILE A 100 3.03 -0.51 -3.53
N ARG A 101 3.93 -0.80 -2.58
CA ARG A 101 4.16 0.08 -1.42
C ARG A 101 4.72 1.44 -1.83
N ILE A 102 5.62 1.48 -2.82
CA ILE A 102 6.11 2.74 -3.39
C ILE A 102 4.93 3.53 -3.96
N GLN A 103 4.07 2.89 -4.75
CA GLN A 103 2.89 3.53 -5.34
C GLN A 103 1.94 4.10 -4.28
N LEU A 104 1.73 3.40 -3.16
CA LEU A 104 0.91 3.92 -2.04
C LEU A 104 1.55 5.17 -1.41
N VAL A 105 2.87 5.14 -1.17
CA VAL A 105 3.60 6.31 -0.65
C VAL A 105 3.53 7.49 -1.64
N GLU A 106 3.65 7.22 -2.95
CA GLU A 106 3.53 8.23 -4.01
C GLU A 106 2.13 8.79 -4.19
N ALA A 107 1.10 7.99 -3.93
CA ALA A 107 -0.30 8.40 -4.04
C ALA A 107 -0.77 9.24 -2.84
N THR A 108 -0.11 9.11 -1.69
CA THR A 108 -0.44 9.82 -0.43
C THR A 108 -0.66 11.33 -0.63
N PRO A 109 0.25 12.08 -1.29
CA PRO A 109 0.06 13.52 -1.46
C PRO A 109 -1.17 13.85 -2.31
N ALA A 110 -1.54 13.01 -3.27
CA ALA A 110 -2.72 13.24 -4.09
C ALA A 110 -4.01 13.14 -3.25
N TYR A 111 -4.10 12.13 -2.37
CA TYR A 111 -5.22 12.01 -1.43
C TYR A 111 -5.32 13.22 -0.52
N MET A 112 -4.19 13.65 0.05
CA MET A 112 -4.14 14.80 0.94
C MET A 112 -4.49 16.11 0.22
N HIS A 113 -3.96 16.34 -0.98
CA HIS A 113 -4.29 17.53 -1.78
C HIS A 113 -5.79 17.60 -2.10
N MET A 114 -6.42 16.48 -2.48
CA MET A 114 -7.86 16.46 -2.75
C MET A 114 -8.67 16.82 -1.51
N ALA A 115 -8.39 16.18 -0.36
CA ALA A 115 -9.09 16.46 0.89
C ALA A 115 -8.88 17.91 1.36
N LEU A 116 -7.65 18.41 1.29
CA LEU A 116 -7.30 19.80 1.62
C LEU A 116 -7.99 20.79 0.69
N LEU A 117 -8.06 20.51 -0.61
CA LEU A 117 -8.73 21.38 -1.57
C LEU A 117 -10.22 21.54 -1.25
N LEU A 118 -10.90 20.41 -1.00
CA LEU A 118 -12.33 20.39 -0.68
C LEU A 118 -12.61 21.14 0.64
N SER A 119 -11.89 20.78 1.70
CA SER A 119 -12.10 21.34 3.03
C SER A 119 -11.68 22.81 3.13
N SER A 120 -10.53 23.21 2.58
CA SER A 120 -10.08 24.62 2.64
C SER A 120 -11.01 25.54 1.86
N ARG A 121 -11.47 25.15 0.67
CA ARG A 121 -12.46 25.93 -0.11
C ARG A 121 -13.79 26.02 0.62
N TYR A 122 -14.24 24.92 1.23
CA TYR A 122 -15.45 24.95 2.06
C TYR A 122 -15.30 25.94 3.22
N CYS A 123 -14.19 25.86 3.97
CA CYS A 123 -13.92 26.73 5.11
C CYS A 123 -13.75 28.21 4.72
N TYR A 124 -13.27 28.49 3.51
CA TYR A 124 -13.17 29.85 2.99
C TYR A 124 -14.55 30.44 2.66
N ASN A 125 -15.47 29.64 2.15
CA ASN A 125 -16.80 30.12 1.75
C ASN A 125 -17.83 30.04 2.88
N ARG A 126 -17.67 29.11 3.83
CA ARG A 126 -18.58 28.99 4.97
C ARG A 126 -18.28 30.05 6.00
N THR A 127 -19.29 30.84 6.34
CA THR A 127 -19.31 31.68 7.55
C THR A 127 -20.13 31.00 8.65
N GLN A 128 -19.77 31.25 9.90
CA GLN A 128 -20.59 30.89 11.04
C GLN A 128 -20.13 31.67 12.26
N PHE A 129 -21.08 32.18 13.05
CA PHE A 129 -20.85 32.94 14.28
C PHE A 129 -20.19 34.30 14.06
N LYS A 130 -20.57 35.27 14.90
CA LYS A 130 -19.98 36.61 14.95
C LYS A 130 -19.03 36.67 16.13
N THR A 131 -17.73 36.68 15.87
CA THR A 131 -16.71 36.65 16.93
C THR A 131 -15.73 37.82 16.88
N LEU A 132 -15.91 38.76 15.95
CA LEU A 132 -15.06 39.95 15.83
C LEU A 132 -15.78 41.14 16.51
N PRO A 133 -15.14 41.82 17.48
CA PRO A 133 -15.74 42.99 18.13
C PRO A 133 -16.15 44.06 17.12
N GLY A 134 -17.41 44.51 17.18
CA GLY A 134 -17.95 45.55 16.29
C GLY A 134 -18.33 45.07 14.89
N SER A 135 -18.14 43.79 14.53
CA SER A 135 -18.56 43.25 13.24
C SER A 135 -20.01 42.77 13.26
N THR A 136 -20.78 43.16 12.24
CA THR A 136 -22.11 42.58 11.97
C THR A 136 -22.03 41.30 11.13
N GLU A 137 -20.91 41.07 10.45
CA GLU A 137 -20.70 39.92 9.59
C GLU A 137 -20.24 38.70 10.38
N GLU A 138 -20.68 37.52 9.92
CA GLU A 138 -20.15 36.26 10.41
C GLU A 138 -18.73 36.03 9.93
N ARG A 139 -17.90 35.39 10.76
CA ARG A 139 -16.52 35.08 10.42
C ARG A 139 -16.47 33.81 9.57
N ARG A 140 -15.54 33.75 8.61
CA ARG A 140 -15.30 32.53 7.82
C ARG A 140 -14.69 31.46 8.71
N ILE A 141 -15.06 30.20 8.48
CA ILE A 141 -14.54 29.07 9.26
C ILE A 141 -13.02 28.97 9.18
N ILE A 142 -12.42 29.28 8.02
CA ILE A 142 -10.97 29.22 7.85
C ILE A 142 -10.21 30.21 8.75
N ASP A 143 -10.82 31.31 9.15
CA ASP A 143 -10.15 32.36 9.94
C ASP A 143 -10.00 31.95 11.42
N TYR A 144 -10.67 30.88 11.88
CA TYR A 144 -10.58 30.41 13.26
C TYR A 144 -9.29 29.63 13.52
N GLN A 145 -8.68 29.86 14.69
CA GLN A 145 -7.50 29.11 15.13
C GLN A 145 -7.77 27.61 15.23
N ALA A 146 -8.97 27.21 15.68
CA ALA A 146 -9.37 25.80 15.75
C ALA A 146 -9.38 25.14 14.36
N SER A 147 -9.82 25.85 13.32
CA SER A 147 -9.77 25.35 11.94
C SER A 147 -8.33 25.23 11.43
N MET A 148 -7.50 26.23 11.71
CA MET A 148 -6.08 26.20 11.35
C MET A 148 -5.31 25.08 12.08
N ALA A 149 -5.67 24.76 13.32
CA ALA A 149 -5.09 23.64 14.06
C ALA A 149 -5.37 22.28 13.39
N LYS A 150 -6.45 22.17 12.60
CA LYS A 150 -6.75 20.98 11.78
C LYS A 150 -6.10 21.05 10.39
N LEU A 151 -6.19 22.20 9.72
CA LEU A 151 -5.68 22.36 8.35
C LEU A 151 -4.15 22.36 8.25
N ALA A 152 -3.46 23.01 9.18
CA ALA A 152 -2.01 23.20 9.09
C ALA A 152 -1.22 21.88 9.16
N PRO A 153 -1.51 20.94 10.10
CA PRO A 153 -0.86 19.63 10.11
C PRO A 153 -1.12 18.83 8.83
N CYS A 154 -2.36 18.85 8.32
CA CYS A 154 -2.72 18.16 7.07
C CYS A 154 -1.91 18.71 5.88
N LEU A 155 -1.77 20.04 5.80
CA LEU A 155 -0.99 20.70 4.75
C LEU A 155 0.50 20.34 4.84
N ALA A 156 1.08 20.42 6.05
CA ALA A 156 2.47 20.04 6.28
C ALA A 156 2.71 18.57 5.90
N PHE A 157 1.83 17.66 6.31
CA PHE A 157 1.90 16.25 5.98
C PHE A 157 1.83 16.00 4.45
N SER A 158 1.01 16.77 3.72
CA SER A 158 0.94 16.69 2.25
C SER A 158 2.27 17.03 1.57
N PHE A 159 2.97 18.06 2.04
CA PHE A 159 4.28 18.43 1.50
C PHE A 159 5.36 17.42 1.90
N ILE A 160 5.39 17.01 3.18
CA ILE A 160 6.37 16.04 3.70
C ILE A 160 6.24 14.71 2.95
N SER A 161 5.03 14.21 2.76
CA SER A 161 4.79 12.97 2.01
C SER A 161 5.26 13.08 0.57
N LYS A 162 5.08 14.24 -0.08
CA LYS A 162 5.55 14.46 -1.45
C LYS A 162 7.08 14.42 -1.56
N PHE A 163 7.80 15.09 -0.67
CA PHE A 163 9.26 15.09 -0.68
C PHE A 163 9.84 13.72 -0.31
N THR A 164 9.20 13.03 0.63
CA THR A 164 9.59 11.66 1.00
C THR A 164 9.41 10.69 -0.18
N ALA A 165 8.30 10.80 -0.91
CA ALA A 165 8.07 9.98 -2.11
C ALA A 165 9.19 10.15 -3.16
N TYR A 166 9.71 11.37 -3.36
CA TYR A 166 10.87 11.58 -4.25
C TYR A 166 12.12 10.84 -3.77
N LYS A 167 12.42 10.89 -2.47
CA LYS A 167 13.57 10.16 -1.89
C LYS A 167 13.41 8.65 -1.99
N VAL A 168 12.21 8.13 -1.75
CA VAL A 168 11.90 6.70 -1.89
C VAL A 168 12.12 6.23 -3.33
N ASN A 169 11.70 7.04 -4.31
CA ASN A 169 11.92 6.74 -5.73
C ASN A 169 13.39 6.75 -6.12
N ASP A 170 14.16 7.72 -5.64
CA ASP A 170 15.60 7.76 -5.85
C ASP A 170 16.27 6.49 -5.30
N MET A 171 15.95 6.13 -4.06
CA MET A 171 16.44 4.92 -3.41
C MET A 171 16.05 3.65 -4.18
N TYR A 172 14.83 3.59 -4.72
CA TYR A 172 14.38 2.49 -5.57
C TYR A 172 15.17 2.40 -6.88
N LYS A 173 15.45 3.53 -7.55
CA LYS A 173 16.27 3.56 -8.77
C LYS A 173 17.69 3.06 -8.49
N ARG A 174 18.34 3.57 -7.44
CA ARG A 174 19.67 3.10 -7.01
C ARG A 174 19.69 1.61 -6.68
N MET A 175 18.66 1.12 -5.99
CA MET A 175 18.50 -0.31 -5.71
C MET A 175 18.39 -1.13 -6.99
N GLN A 176 17.61 -0.69 -7.98
CA GLN A 176 17.48 -1.39 -9.26
C GLN A 176 18.81 -1.41 -10.01
N GLU A 177 19.56 -0.32 -10.01
CA GLU A 177 20.90 -0.25 -10.59
C GLU A 177 21.85 -1.24 -9.89
N GLU A 178 21.86 -1.29 -8.55
CA GLU A 178 22.68 -2.22 -7.76
C GLU A 178 22.36 -3.69 -8.08
N ILE A 179 21.07 -4.06 -8.11
CA ILE A 179 20.64 -5.43 -8.44
C ILE A 179 21.02 -5.80 -9.89
N ASN A 180 20.82 -4.88 -10.83
CA ASN A 180 21.05 -5.17 -12.24
C ASN A 180 22.54 -5.23 -12.59
N THR A 181 23.36 -4.35 -12.04
CA THR A 181 24.78 -4.22 -12.37
C THR A 181 25.69 -5.03 -11.45
N LYS A 182 25.44 -5.05 -10.14
CA LYS A 182 26.33 -5.67 -9.12
C LYS A 182 25.81 -6.98 -8.55
N LYS A 183 24.53 -7.31 -8.74
CA LYS A 183 23.86 -8.46 -8.09
C LYS A 183 23.87 -8.37 -6.56
N GLU A 184 23.96 -7.15 -6.03
CA GLU A 184 23.89 -6.88 -4.60
C GLU A 184 22.45 -6.51 -4.20
N PHE A 185 22.10 -6.75 -2.94
CA PHE A 185 20.75 -6.58 -2.39
C PHE A 185 20.77 -5.76 -1.08
N GLY A 186 21.80 -4.94 -0.87
CA GLY A 186 21.98 -4.16 0.34
C GLY A 186 20.89 -3.11 0.48
N LEU A 187 20.73 -2.28 -0.56
CA LEU A 187 19.69 -1.24 -0.61
C LEU A 187 18.27 -1.82 -0.56
N MET A 188 18.07 -3.05 -1.04
CA MET A 188 16.78 -3.71 -1.02
C MET A 188 16.23 -3.88 0.40
N LYS A 189 17.10 -4.25 1.36
CA LYS A 189 16.71 -4.39 2.77
C LYS A 189 16.39 -3.04 3.41
N ALA A 190 17.20 -2.02 3.13
CA ALA A 190 16.98 -0.67 3.63
C ALA A 190 15.65 -0.11 3.10
N LEU A 191 15.40 -0.27 1.79
CA LEU A 191 14.19 0.22 1.14
C LEU A 191 12.95 -0.50 1.68
N HIS A 192 13.02 -1.82 1.86
CA HIS A 192 11.93 -2.59 2.48
C HIS A 192 11.55 -2.04 3.86
N SER A 193 12.54 -1.81 4.73
CA SER A 193 12.28 -1.30 6.08
C SER A 193 11.62 0.09 6.06
N VAL A 194 12.14 1.00 5.21
CA VAL A 194 11.58 2.34 5.02
C VAL A 194 10.16 2.27 4.46
N LEU A 195 9.90 1.41 3.48
CA LEU A 195 8.57 1.23 2.91
C LEU A 195 7.57 0.63 3.89
N CYS A 196 7.97 -0.31 4.76
CA CYS A 196 7.11 -0.80 5.83
C CYS A 196 6.68 0.34 6.75
N ALA A 197 7.64 1.17 7.19
CA ALA A 197 7.38 2.30 8.08
C ALA A 197 6.46 3.33 7.43
N LEU A 198 6.82 3.78 6.22
CA LEU A 198 6.08 4.81 5.49
C LEU A 198 4.70 4.34 5.07
N LYS A 199 4.56 3.09 4.59
CA LYS A 199 3.25 2.56 4.22
C LYS A 199 2.31 2.55 5.42
N ALA A 200 2.76 2.06 6.57
CA ALA A 200 1.91 2.02 7.76
C ALA A 200 1.54 3.43 8.22
N TYR A 201 2.54 4.27 8.49
CA TYR A 201 2.35 5.62 8.98
C TYR A 201 1.54 6.49 8.02
N TYR A 202 1.87 6.48 6.72
CA TYR A 202 1.18 7.38 5.77
C TYR A 202 -0.27 6.99 5.54
N MET A 203 -0.59 5.70 5.50
CA MET A 203 -1.98 5.28 5.31
C MET A 203 -2.83 5.57 6.55
N GLU A 204 -2.28 5.33 7.75
CA GLU A 204 -2.94 5.65 9.02
C GLU A 204 -3.19 7.17 9.15
N GLU A 205 -2.16 8.00 8.92
CA GLU A 205 -2.28 9.46 8.96
C GLU A 205 -3.20 10.01 7.87
N SER A 206 -3.19 9.43 6.66
CA SER A 206 -4.09 9.86 5.58
C SER A 206 -5.55 9.64 5.95
N VAL A 207 -5.89 8.45 6.48
CA VAL A 207 -7.25 8.15 6.93
C VAL A 207 -7.65 9.09 8.07
N TYR A 208 -6.77 9.31 9.03
CA TYR A 208 -7.00 10.22 10.15
C TYR A 208 -7.26 11.66 9.67
N TYR A 209 -6.35 12.23 8.86
CA TYR A 209 -6.47 13.61 8.40
C TYR A 209 -7.65 13.82 7.45
N ILE A 210 -7.93 12.90 6.53
CA ILE A 210 -9.09 13.02 5.64
C ILE A 210 -10.38 13.02 6.47
N LYS A 211 -10.47 12.19 7.52
CA LYS A 211 -11.60 12.22 8.46
C LYS A 211 -11.69 13.55 9.20
N GLU A 212 -10.58 14.10 9.71
CA GLU A 212 -10.56 15.40 10.38
C GLU A 212 -11.01 16.54 9.46
N LEU A 213 -10.60 16.51 8.19
CA LEU A 213 -11.00 17.50 7.17
C LEU A 213 -12.48 17.36 6.80
N ARG A 214 -13.01 16.13 6.75
CA ARG A 214 -14.46 15.89 6.61
C ARG A 214 -15.24 16.49 7.77
N GLU A 215 -14.76 16.32 8.99
CA GLU A 215 -15.42 16.86 10.20
C GLU A 215 -15.33 18.39 10.27
N LEU A 216 -14.24 18.97 9.78
CA LEU A 216 -14.08 20.41 9.65
C LEU A 216 -15.14 21.03 8.71
N MET A 217 -15.65 20.27 7.75
CA MET A 217 -16.76 20.70 6.88
C MET A 217 -18.13 20.63 7.56
N GLY A 218 -18.20 20.23 8.83
CA GLY A 218 -19.43 20.10 9.61
C GLY A 218 -20.39 19.07 9.03
N GLY A 219 -21.70 19.29 9.21
CA GLY A 219 -22.74 18.38 8.70
C GLY A 219 -22.70 18.20 7.18
N HIS A 220 -22.34 19.24 6.42
CA HIS A 220 -22.21 19.15 4.96
C HIS A 220 -21.07 18.23 4.53
N GLY A 221 -20.06 18.03 5.38
CA GLY A 221 -19.00 17.05 5.18
C GLY A 221 -19.49 15.60 5.12
N TYR A 222 -20.72 15.32 5.57
CA TYR A 222 -21.33 14.00 5.50
C TYR A 222 -22.09 13.72 4.19
N LEU A 223 -22.28 14.74 3.35
CA LEU A 223 -22.98 14.59 2.07
C LEU A 223 -22.03 14.02 1.01
N GLN A 224 -22.43 12.95 0.33
CA GLN A 224 -21.61 12.33 -0.73
C GLN A 224 -21.28 13.28 -1.89
N VAL A 225 -22.13 14.27 -2.16
CA VAL A 225 -21.96 15.23 -3.27
C VAL A 225 -20.66 16.04 -3.20
N ASN A 226 -20.06 16.16 -2.01
CA ASN A 226 -18.79 16.89 -1.85
C ASN A 226 -17.55 16.04 -2.17
N GLY A 227 -17.71 14.72 -2.33
CA GLY A 227 -16.64 13.76 -2.67
C GLY A 227 -15.66 13.37 -1.55
N ILE A 228 -15.68 14.02 -0.39
CA ILE A 228 -14.71 13.73 0.68
C ILE A 228 -14.98 12.39 1.39
N THR A 229 -16.24 11.95 1.45
CA THR A 229 -16.61 10.64 2.00
C THR A 229 -16.13 9.51 1.09
N GLU A 230 -16.34 9.64 -0.23
CA GLU A 230 -15.84 8.67 -1.22
C GLU A 230 -14.31 8.61 -1.22
N LEU A 231 -13.64 9.75 -1.04
CA LEU A 231 -12.19 9.79 -0.87
C LEU A 231 -11.75 9.02 0.38
N LEU A 232 -12.40 9.24 1.53
CA LEU A 232 -12.11 8.50 2.76
C LEU A 232 -12.35 7.00 2.58
N GLU A 233 -13.47 6.59 1.98
CA GLU A 233 -13.79 5.21 1.65
C GLU A 233 -12.72 4.57 0.76
N SER A 234 -12.21 5.32 -0.22
CA SER A 234 -11.20 4.84 -1.17
C SER A 234 -9.81 4.69 -0.57
N VAL A 235 -9.45 5.50 0.43
CA VAL A 235 -8.14 5.45 1.10
C VAL A 235 -8.14 4.46 2.27
N SER A 236 -9.29 4.27 2.92
CA SER A 236 -9.44 3.39 4.08
C SER A 236 -8.86 1.97 3.92
N PRO A 237 -9.04 1.23 2.81
CA PRO A 237 -8.47 -0.11 2.69
C PRO A 237 -6.93 -0.13 2.69
N ASN A 238 -6.27 0.99 2.40
CA ASN A 238 -4.81 1.08 2.30
C ASN A 238 -4.08 0.84 3.64
N VAL A 239 -4.77 0.98 4.78
CA VAL A 239 -4.19 0.60 6.08
C VAL A 239 -4.01 -0.92 6.21
N THR A 240 -4.79 -1.71 5.46
CA THR A 240 -4.81 -3.17 5.54
C THR A 240 -4.11 -3.85 4.34
N LEU A 241 -4.40 -3.43 3.10
CA LEU A 241 -3.79 -4.05 1.92
C LEU A 241 -2.27 -3.82 1.88
N GLU A 242 -1.55 -4.69 1.19
CA GLU A 242 -0.07 -4.66 1.09
C GLU A 242 0.68 -4.75 2.43
N GLY A 243 0.00 -5.28 3.45
CA GLY A 243 0.53 -5.55 4.79
C GLY A 243 -0.18 -4.73 5.84
N ASP A 244 -0.83 -5.40 6.78
CA ASP A 244 -1.49 -4.77 7.93
C ASP A 244 -0.56 -3.79 8.66
N GLY A 245 -1.09 -2.65 9.10
CA GLY A 245 -0.33 -1.59 9.76
C GLY A 245 0.46 -2.08 10.97
N CYS A 246 -0.14 -2.91 11.84
CA CYS A 246 0.55 -3.48 12.99
C CYS A 246 1.71 -4.38 12.56
N VAL A 247 1.50 -5.24 11.56
CA VAL A 247 2.54 -6.12 11.02
C VAL A 247 3.68 -5.30 10.40
N MET A 248 3.38 -4.21 9.71
CA MET A 248 4.39 -3.34 9.10
C MET A 248 5.20 -2.59 10.16
N HIS A 249 4.55 -2.01 11.17
CA HIS A 249 5.22 -1.39 12.33
C HIS A 249 6.13 -2.39 13.04
N GLN A 250 5.69 -3.64 13.22
CA GLN A 250 6.52 -4.70 13.81
C GLN A 250 7.74 -5.04 12.94
N GLN A 251 7.62 -5.07 11.62
CA GLN A 251 8.76 -5.29 10.72
C GLN A 251 9.78 -4.16 10.85
N THR A 252 9.31 -2.91 10.84
CA THR A 252 10.16 -1.73 11.05
C THR A 252 10.85 -1.77 12.41
N ALA A 253 10.12 -2.09 13.48
CA ALA A 253 10.69 -2.21 14.82
C ALA A 253 11.81 -3.27 14.88
N ARG A 254 11.57 -4.46 14.30
CA ARG A 254 12.59 -5.53 14.23
C ARG A 254 13.84 -5.07 13.48
N ASP A 255 13.68 -4.31 12.40
CA ASP A 255 14.82 -3.81 11.63
C ASP A 255 15.56 -2.69 12.36
N ILE A 256 14.88 -1.82 13.11
CA ILE A 256 15.50 -0.87 14.04
C ILE A 256 16.35 -1.63 15.08
N PHE A 257 15.77 -2.62 15.78
CA PHE A 257 16.49 -3.36 16.82
C PHE A 257 17.71 -4.11 16.29
N LYS A 258 17.62 -4.69 15.09
CA LYS A 258 18.79 -5.32 14.44
C LYS A 258 19.90 -4.32 14.12
N ASN A 259 19.56 -3.12 13.65
CA ASN A 259 20.57 -2.09 13.38
C ASN A 259 21.13 -1.51 14.69
N PHE A 260 20.31 -1.37 15.72
CA PHE A 260 20.76 -0.98 17.06
C PHE A 260 21.76 -2.00 17.62
N GLN A 261 21.45 -3.30 17.57
CA GLN A 261 22.39 -4.35 17.99
C GLN A 261 23.72 -4.25 17.25
N LYS A 262 23.69 -4.05 15.92
CA LYS A 262 24.91 -3.87 15.13
C LYS A 262 25.69 -2.61 15.51
N ALA A 263 25.00 -1.51 15.81
CA ALA A 263 25.64 -0.24 16.15
C ALA A 263 26.38 -0.34 17.49
N PHE A 264 25.75 -0.97 18.50
CA PHE A 264 26.23 -0.93 19.88
C PHE A 264 26.94 -2.20 20.36
N MET A 265 26.68 -3.36 19.75
CA MET A 265 27.26 -4.63 20.19
C MET A 265 28.31 -5.16 19.20
N ASP A 266 28.03 -5.09 17.90
CA ASP A 266 28.84 -5.79 16.89
C ASP A 266 29.79 -4.85 16.10
N ASP A 267 29.68 -3.53 16.28
CA ASP A 267 30.25 -2.47 15.43
C ASP A 267 30.11 -2.73 13.92
N GLY A 268 28.96 -3.31 13.52
CA GLY A 268 28.69 -3.73 12.16
C GLY A 268 28.26 -2.58 11.23
N PRO A 269 28.25 -2.82 9.90
CA PRO A 269 27.67 -1.87 8.95
C PRO A 269 26.15 -1.81 9.12
N LEU A 270 25.63 -0.58 9.14
CA LEU A 270 24.20 -0.29 9.26
C LEU A 270 23.53 -0.20 7.88
N LEU A 271 22.23 -0.45 7.86
CA LEU A 271 21.42 -0.16 6.68
C LEU A 271 21.37 1.36 6.43
N GLU A 272 21.28 1.76 5.16
CA GLU A 272 21.07 3.17 4.80
C GLU A 272 19.83 3.73 5.54
N GLY A 273 19.95 4.94 6.07
CA GLY A 273 18.91 5.59 6.88
C GLY A 273 18.99 5.31 8.38
N TYR A 274 19.88 4.43 8.85
CA TYR A 274 20.08 4.10 10.26
C TYR A 274 21.40 4.63 10.86
N SER A 275 22.16 5.44 10.13
CA SER A 275 23.45 5.95 10.59
C SER A 275 23.37 6.71 11.91
N TYR A 276 22.24 7.37 12.16
CA TYR A 276 21.95 8.10 13.40
C TYR A 276 21.97 7.23 14.67
N LEU A 277 21.97 5.89 14.53
CA LEU A 277 22.10 4.98 15.67
C LEU A 277 23.54 4.88 16.20
N LYS A 278 24.53 5.40 15.46
CA LYS A 278 25.93 5.50 15.93
C LYS A 278 26.28 6.90 16.44
N ASP A 279 25.39 7.87 16.28
CA ASP A 279 25.53 9.23 16.82
C ASP A 279 25.10 9.25 18.30
#